data_AF-A0A9D8M0Q3-F1
#
_entry.id   AF-A0A9D8M0Q3-F1
#
_cell.length_a   1.000
_cell.length_b   1.000
_cell.length_c   1.000
_cell.angle_alpha   90.00
_cell.angle_beta   90.00
_cell.angle_gamma   90.00
#
_symmetry.space_group_name_H-M   'P 1'
#
loop_
_entity.id
_entity.type
_entity.pdbx_description
1 polymer ?
#
loop_
_entity_poly.entity_id
_entity_poly.type
_entity_poly.pdbx_seq_one_letter_code
_entity_poly.pdbx_strand_id
1 'polypeptide(L)' 'MPSFQTDIRPLFREYDRENMDYSFDLWEYDDVKDNADDILDRLEEGDMPCDAPWPEERIALFRQWMEEGMEP' A
#
# COMPACT_ATOMS: atom_id res chain seq x y z
N MET A 1 -0.29 13.35 10.03
CA MET A 1 -1.01 12.10 9.80
C MET A 1 -0.93 11.86 8.31
N PRO A 2 -0.39 10.72 7.86
CA PRO A 2 -0.37 10.40 6.44
C PRO A 2 -1.82 10.21 5.95
N SER A 3 -2.09 10.61 4.71
CA SER A 3 -3.38 10.34 4.05
C SER A 3 -3.19 9.39 2.87
N PHE A 4 -4.24 8.70 2.48
CA PHE A 4 -4.16 7.79 1.35
C PHE A 4 -3.82 8.56 0.07
N GLN A 5 -4.53 9.65 -0.22
CA GLN A 5 -4.35 10.40 -1.45
C GLN A 5 -2.95 11.03 -1.58
N THR A 6 -2.36 11.53 -0.50
CA THR A 6 -1.08 12.26 -0.56
C THR A 6 0.14 11.40 -0.27
N ASP A 7 0.02 10.42 0.62
CA ASP A 7 1.17 9.71 1.18
C ASP A 7 1.21 8.24 0.79
N ILE A 8 0.07 7.57 0.62
CA ILE A 8 0.02 6.11 0.34
C ILE A 8 -0.13 5.80 -1.14
N ARG A 9 -1.12 6.41 -1.81
CA ARG A 9 -1.40 6.18 -3.23
C ARG A 9 -0.16 6.37 -4.12
N PRO A 10 0.68 7.41 -3.92
CA PRO A 10 1.88 7.60 -4.74
C PRO A 10 2.98 6.56 -4.51
N LEU A 11 2.92 5.74 -3.44
CA LEU A 11 3.87 4.67 -3.19
C LEU A 11 3.65 3.49 -4.12
N PHE A 12 2.40 3.25 -4.52
CA PHE A 12 2.03 2.25 -5.51
C PHE A 12 2.26 2.82 -6.92
N ARG A 13 3.20 2.23 -7.66
CA ARG A 13 3.48 2.60 -9.04
C ARG A 13 2.40 2.04 -9.96
N GLU A 14 2.31 2.58 -11.17
CA GLU A 14 1.45 2.03 -12.23
C GLU A 14 1.71 0.54 -12.47
N TYR A 15 2.99 0.13 -12.50
CA TYR A 15 3.37 -1.28 -12.59
C TYR A 15 2.78 -2.13 -11.45
N ASP A 16 2.84 -1.63 -10.21
CA ASP A 16 2.33 -2.36 -9.04
C ASP A 16 0.82 -2.57 -9.16
N ARG A 17 0.11 -1.51 -9.58
CA ARG A 17 -1.34 -1.53 -9.84
C ARG A 17 -1.70 -2.50 -10.96
N GLU A 18 -1.03 -2.45 -12.11
CA GLU A 18 -1.27 -3.37 -13.24
C GLU A 18 -1.07 -4.84 -12.85
N ASN A 19 -0.11 -5.12 -11.97
CA ASN A 19 0.12 -6.47 -11.44
C ASN A 19 -0.89 -6.89 -10.38
N MET A 20 -1.75 -6.00 -9.89
CA MET A 20 -2.76 -6.29 -8.85
C MET A 20 -4.21 -6.08 -9.31
N ASP A 21 -4.43 -5.46 -10.47
CA ASP A 21 -5.76 -5.11 -11.03
C ASP A 21 -6.69 -6.32 -11.24
N TYR A 22 -6.14 -7.55 -11.19
CA TYR A 22 -6.95 -8.79 -11.19
C TYR A 22 -7.59 -9.12 -9.83
N SER A 23 -7.10 -8.52 -8.74
CA SER A 23 -7.52 -8.77 -7.36
C SER A 23 -8.25 -7.54 -6.79
N PHE A 24 -7.62 -6.37 -6.82
CA PHE A 24 -8.18 -5.08 -6.39
C PHE A 24 -7.31 -3.92 -6.89
N ASP A 25 -7.82 -2.69 -6.86
CA ASP A 25 -7.12 -1.51 -7.36
C ASP A 25 -6.30 -0.82 -6.26
N LEU A 26 -4.96 -0.87 -6.37
CA LEU A 26 -4.02 -0.20 -5.46
C LEU A 26 -4.11 1.34 -5.45
N TRP A 27 -4.89 1.94 -6.35
CA TRP A 27 -5.17 3.37 -6.37
C TRP A 27 -6.58 3.74 -5.92
N GLU A 28 -7.38 2.76 -5.55
CA GLU A 28 -8.71 2.96 -4.97
C GLU A 28 -8.58 2.84 -3.44
N TYR A 29 -9.21 3.77 -2.72
CA TYR A 29 -9.02 3.88 -1.28
C TYR A 29 -9.72 2.76 -0.52
N ASP A 30 -10.97 2.45 -0.89
CA ASP A 30 -11.74 1.40 -0.22
C ASP A 30 -11.07 0.03 -0.42
N ASP A 31 -10.55 -0.26 -1.62
CA ASP A 31 -9.80 -1.47 -1.95
C ASP A 31 -8.51 -1.58 -1.11
N VAL A 32 -7.69 -0.52 -1.04
CA VAL A 32 -6.45 -0.55 -0.25
C VAL A 32 -6.74 -0.64 1.24
N LYS A 33 -7.80 0.02 1.70
CA LYS A 33 -8.25 -0.03 3.10
C LYS A 33 -8.75 -1.41 3.50
N ASP A 34 -9.61 -2.02 2.69
CA ASP A 34 -10.21 -3.32 2.97
C ASP A 34 -9.16 -4.45 2.96
N ASN A 35 -8.05 -4.25 2.26
CA ASN A 35 -6.93 -5.20 2.16
C ASN A 35 -5.67 -4.74 2.90
N ALA A 36 -5.74 -3.73 3.77
CA ALA A 36 -4.57 -3.07 4.34
C ALA A 36 -3.66 -4.03 5.15
N ASP A 37 -4.25 -4.92 5.95
CA ASP A 37 -3.51 -5.91 6.74
C ASP A 37 -2.73 -6.88 5.83
N ASP A 38 -3.39 -7.45 4.82
CA ASP A 38 -2.76 -8.38 3.86
C ASP A 38 -1.67 -7.67 3.05
N ILE A 39 -1.87 -6.41 2.67
CA ILE A 39 -0.86 -5.60 1.97
C ILE A 39 0.36 -5.41 2.87
N LEU A 40 0.16 -5.02 4.14
CA LEU A 40 1.27 -4.80 5.07
C LEU A 40 2.10 -6.09 5.27
N ASP A 41 1.45 -7.23 5.47
CA ASP A 41 2.13 -8.52 5.62
C ASP A 41 3.03 -8.82 4.40
N ARG A 42 2.51 -8.64 3.18
CA ARG A 42 3.28 -8.85 1.95
C ARG A 42 4.43 -7.86 1.74
N LEU A 43 4.23 -6.61 2.16
CA LEU A 43 5.28 -5.60 2.14
C LEU A 43 6.41 -5.95 3.11
N GLU A 44 6.09 -6.49 4.28
CA GLU A 44 7.07 -6.91 5.30
C GLU A 44 7.81 -8.20 4.94
N GLU A 45 7.13 -9.12 4.27
CA GLU A 45 7.76 -10.31 3.69
C GLU A 45 8.70 -9.96 2.52
N GLY A 46 8.52 -8.78 1.91
CA GLY A 46 9.30 -8.32 0.75
C GLY A 46 8.86 -8.97 -0.58
N ASP A 47 7.72 -9.68 -0.57
CA ASP A 47 7.11 -10.30 -1.75
C ASP A 47 6.40 -9.26 -2.63
N MET A 48 6.02 -8.13 -2.04
CA MET A 48 5.47 -6.99 -2.75
C MET A 48 6.31 -5.73 -2.54
N PRO A 49 6.51 -4.93 -3.61
CA PRO A 49 6.18 -5.21 -5.01
C PRO A 49 6.98 -6.34 -5.67
N CYS A 50 6.40 -7.01 -6.68
CA CYS A 50 6.96 -8.20 -7.35
C CYS A 50 8.34 -7.99 -8.05
N ASP A 51 8.73 -6.75 -8.33
CA ASP A 51 10.01 -6.41 -8.96
C ASP A 51 11.09 -5.97 -7.95
N ALA A 52 10.70 -5.21 -6.93
CA ALA A 52 11.58 -4.73 -5.88
C ALA A 52 10.80 -4.42 -4.60
N PRO A 53 11.22 -4.95 -3.44
CA PRO A 53 10.58 -4.66 -2.16
C PRO A 53 10.68 -3.16 -1.82
N TRP A 54 9.70 -2.66 -1.07
CA TRP A 54 9.76 -1.30 -0.56
C TRP A 54 10.89 -1.11 0.47
N PRO A 55 11.54 0.06 0.51
CA PRO A 55 12.39 0.41 1.63
C PRO A 55 11.57 0.50 2.94
N GLU A 56 12.20 0.17 4.06
CA GLU A 56 11.57 0.15 5.39
C GLU A 56 10.81 1.45 5.73
N GLU A 57 11.31 2.60 5.26
CA GLU A 57 10.69 3.91 5.47
C GLU A 57 9.28 4.02 4.86
N ARG A 58 9.05 3.38 3.70
CA ARG A 58 7.72 3.36 3.06
C ARG A 58 6.78 2.39 3.74
N ILE A 59 7.31 1.25 4.19
CA ILE A 59 6.54 0.27 4.97
C ILE A 59 6.10 0.91 6.29
N ALA A 60 7.00 1.64 6.97
CA ALA A 60 6.68 2.39 8.18
C ALA A 60 5.62 3.47 7.94
N LEU A 61 5.66 4.17 6.81
CA LEU A 61 4.64 5.15 6.43
C LEU A 61 3.26 4.50 6.22
N PHE A 62 3.21 3.34 5.56
CA PHE A 62 1.98 2.57 5.37
C PHE A 62 1.41 2.09 6.72
N ARG A 63 2.26 1.51 7.57
CA ARG A 63 1.91 1.09 8.93
C ARG A 63 1.37 2.27 9.76
N GLN A 64 2.01 3.43 9.70
CA GLN A 64 1.54 4.63 10.41
C GLN A 64 0.15 5.06 9.93
N TRP A 65 -0.12 5.03 8.62
CA TRP A 65 -1.44 5.35 8.09
C TRP A 65 -2.52 4.40 8.60
N MET A 66 -2.22 3.10 8.69
CA MET A 66 -3.14 2.13 9.29
C MET A 66 -3.41 2.41 10.77
N GLU A 67 -2.37 2.69 11.55
CA GLU A 67 -2.47 2.97 12.99
C GLU A 67 -3.23 4.28 13.29
N GLU A 68 -3.14 5.27 12.40
CA GLU A 68 -3.79 6.58 12.55
C GLU A 68 -5.22 6.62 11.99
N GLY A 69 -5.78 5.48 11.57
CA GLY A 69 -7.19 5.34 11.20
C GLY A 69 -7.49 5.44 9.70
N MET A 70 -6.46 5.30 8.85
CA MET A 70 -6.59 5.19 7.40
C MET A 70 -7.31 6.38 6.78
N GLU A 71 -6.76 7.58 6.96
CA GLU A 71 -7.32 8.81 6.37
C GLU A 71 -7.34 8.72 4.82
N PRO A 72 -8.45 9.06 4.14
CA PRO A 72 -8.53 9.07 2.66
C PRO A 72 -7.60 10.05 1.96
#